data_AF-G4CK44-F1
#
_entry.id   AF-G4CK44-F1
#
_cell.length_a   1.000
_cell.length_b   1.000
_cell.length_c   1.000
_cell.angle_alpha   90.00
_cell.angle_beta   90.00
_cell.angle_gamma   90.00
#
_symmetry.space_group_name_H-M   'P 1'
#
loop_
_entity.id
_entity.type
_entity.pdbx_description
1 polymer ?
#
loop_
_entity_poly.entity_id
_entity_poly.type
_entity_poly.pdbx_seq_one_letter_code
_entity_poly.pdbx_strand_id
1 'polypeptide(L)' 'MGFSSWAHWLVILVVVVLIFGTKKLRNVGKDLGGAVHDFKKGLNEGSEADKTAAAEQPARNEEDAGKSG' A
#
# COMPACT_ATOMS: atom_id res chain seq x y z
N MET A 1 -27.68 18.33 -6.13
CA MET A 1 -26.91 18.75 -4.94
C MET A 1 -25.53 18.11 -5.02
N GLY A 2 -24.44 18.79 -5.44
CA GLY A 2 -23.23 17.99 -5.72
C GLY A 2 -21.88 18.64 -6.01
N PHE A 3 -21.76 19.98 -6.11
CA PHE A 3 -20.44 20.60 -6.35
C PHE A 3 -19.96 21.53 -5.24
N SER A 4 -20.87 22.03 -4.40
CA SER A 4 -20.53 23.04 -3.39
C SER A 4 -19.75 22.45 -2.19
N SER A 5 -20.08 21.23 -1.75
CA SER A 5 -19.41 20.62 -0.58
C SER A 5 -17.96 20.20 -0.87
N TRP A 6 -17.67 19.69 -2.07
CA TRP A 6 -16.31 19.29 -2.43
C TRP A 6 -15.40 20.50 -2.70
N ALA A 7 -15.93 21.52 -3.39
CA ALA A 7 -15.20 22.77 -3.63
C ALA A 7 -14.85 23.50 -2.32
N HIS A 8 -15.73 23.45 -1.31
CA HIS A 8 -15.46 24.04 0.01
C HIS A 8 -14.23 23.39 0.68
N TRP A 9 -14.16 22.06 0.70
CA TRP A 9 -13.00 21.34 1.23
C TRP A 9 -11.71 21.63 0.44
N LEU A 10 -11.81 21.75 -0.88
CA LEU A 10 -10.68 22.11 -1.74
C LEU A 10 -10.14 23.51 -1.44
N VAL A 11 -11.03 24.50 -1.27
CA VAL A 11 -10.67 25.88 -0.90
C VAL A 11 -9.97 25.92 0.46
N ILE A 12 -10.49 25.20 1.47
CA ILE A 12 -9.85 25.14 2.78
C ILE A 12 -8.45 24.53 2.68
N LEU A 13 -8.29 23.44 1.92
CA LEU A 13 -7.00 22.79 1.72
C LEU A 13 -5.97 23.76 1.11
N VAL A 14 -6.40 24.52 0.09
CA VAL A 14 -5.54 25.52 -0.55
C VAL A 14 -5.16 26.63 0.43
N VAL A 15 -6.09 27.15 1.23
CA VAL A 15 -5.80 28.19 2.23
C VAL A 15 -4.80 27.68 3.28
N VAL A 16 -4.97 26.46 3.77
CA VAL A 16 -4.02 25.85 4.73
C VAL A 16 -2.64 25.71 4.11
N VAL A 17 -2.54 25.25 2.86
CA VAL A 17 -1.27 25.14 2.13
C VAL A 17 -0.61 26.50 1.93
N LEU A 18 -1.38 27.57 1.67
CA LEU A 18 -0.87 28.93 1.51
C LEU A 18 -0.34 29.50 2.84
N ILE A 19 -1.04 29.29 3.95
CA ILE A 19 -0.61 29.76 5.29
C ILE A 19 0.65 29.02 5.76
N PHE A 20 0.68 27.69 5.61
CA PHE A 20 1.84 26.89 6.05
C PHE A 20 3.00 26.92 5.04
N GLY A 21 2.71 27.28 3.79
CA GLY A 21 3.63 27.21 2.68
C GLY A 21 3.89 25.78 2.20
N THR A 22 4.13 25.61 0.90
CA THR A 22 4.41 24.30 0.28
C THR A 22 5.72 23.69 0.77
N LYS A 23 6.68 24.52 1.21
CA LYS A 23 8.00 24.05 1.69
C LYS A 23 7.90 23.26 2.99
N LYS A 24 7.04 23.69 3.92
CA LYS A 24 6.81 23.02 5.22
C LYS A 24 5.96 21.76 5.04
N LEU A 25 4.90 21.85 4.23
CA LEU A 25 4.07 20.71 3.87
C LEU A 25 4.85 19.62 3.13
N ARG A 26 5.79 19.97 2.25
CA ARG A 26 6.61 18.99 1.52
C ARG A 26 7.60 18.28 2.43
N ASN A 27 8.19 18.97 3.40
CA ASN A 27 9.13 18.35 4.33
C ASN A 27 8.39 17.33 5.22
N VAL A 28 7.31 17.77 5.88
CA VAL A 28 6.49 16.91 6.74
C VAL A 28 5.78 15.82 5.94
N GLY A 29 5.31 16.15 4.73
CA GLY A 29 4.67 15.20 3.82
C GLY A 29 5.64 14.16 3.25
N LYS A 30 6.93 14.45 3.14
CA LYS A 30 7.95 13.45 2.76
C LYS A 30 8.19 12.48 3.92
N ASP A 31 8.30 12.97 5.14
CA ASP A 31 8.53 12.15 6.33
C ASP A 31 7.33 11.24 6.63
N LEU A 32 6.11 11.81 6.63
CA LEU A 32 4.87 11.05 6.81
C LEU A 32 4.55 10.18 5.59
N GLY A 33 4.82 10.67 4.39
CA GLY A 33 4.56 9.95 3.15
C GLY A 33 5.42 8.71 3.00
N GLY A 34 6.69 8.75 3.42
CA GLY A 34 7.56 7.58 3.48
C GLY A 34 6.99 6.50 4.40
N ALA A 35 6.68 6.87 5.65
CA ALA A 35 6.13 5.93 6.63
C ALA A 35 4.80 5.28 6.18
N VAL A 36 3.90 6.06 5.56
CA VAL A 36 2.64 5.54 5.02
C VAL A 36 2.86 4.69 3.76
N HIS A 37 3.86 5.03 2.93
CA HIS A 37 4.23 4.23 1.76
C HIS A 37 4.75 2.85 2.16
N ASP A 38 5.67 2.78 3.12
CA ASP A 38 6.19 1.52 3.65
C ASP A 38 5.08 0.69 4.34
N PHE A 39 4.18 1.35 5.08
CA PHE A 39 3.01 0.69 5.67
C PHE A 39 2.07 0.09 4.60
N LYS A 40 1.75 0.85 3.54
CA LYS A 40 0.95 0.36 2.42
C LYS A 40 1.65 -0.77 1.68
N LYS A 41 2.96 -0.68 1.51
CA LYS A 41 3.77 -1.73 0.88
C LYS A 41 3.73 -3.02 1.70
N GLY A 42 3.98 -2.95 3.00
CA GLY A 42 3.89 -4.11 3.89
C GLY A 42 2.49 -4.73 3.96
N LEU A 43 1.43 -3.92 3.88
CA LEU A 43 0.04 -4.41 3.76
C LEU A 43 -0.21 -5.15 2.44
N ASN A 44 0.34 -4.65 1.32
CA ASN A 44 0.18 -5.31 0.01
C ASN A 44 1.04 -6.57 -0.07
N GLU A 45 2.28 -6.54 0.41
CA GLU A 45 3.18 -7.70 0.46
C GLU A 45 2.63 -8.79 1.39
N GLY A 46 2.04 -8.43 2.54
CA GLY A 46 1.33 -9.39 3.39
C GLY A 46 0.08 -9.98 2.73
N SER A 47 -0.57 -9.24 1.84
CA SER A 47 -1.74 -9.68 1.08
C SER A 47 -1.39 -10.42 -0.23
N GLU A 48 -0.15 -10.29 -0.72
CA GLU A 48 0.41 -11.07 -1.83
C GLU A 48 1.12 -12.34 -1.32
N ALA A 49 1.73 -12.33 -0.15
CA ALA A 49 2.29 -13.52 0.49
C ALA A 49 1.22 -14.61 0.74
N ASP A 50 -0.03 -14.20 1.02
CA ASP A 50 -1.19 -15.09 1.09
C ASP A 50 -1.57 -15.69 -0.28
N LYS A 51 -1.28 -15.00 -1.39
CA LYS A 51 -1.55 -15.48 -2.76
C LYS A 51 -0.40 -16.32 -3.34
N THR A 52 0.84 -16.05 -2.97
CA THR A 52 2.02 -16.83 -3.40
C THR A 52 2.19 -18.13 -2.61
N ALA A 53 1.80 -18.17 -1.33
CA ALA A 53 1.82 -19.41 -0.54
C ALA A 53 0.84 -20.49 -1.05
N ALA A 54 -0.16 -20.12 -1.86
CA ALA A 54 -1.08 -21.06 -2.49
C ALA A 54 -0.56 -21.62 -3.84
N ALA A 55 0.53 -21.06 -4.40
CA ALA A 55 1.04 -21.43 -5.73
C ALA A 55 2.30 -22.32 -5.72
N GLU A 56 2.87 -22.60 -4.54
CA GLU A 56 4.09 -23.42 -4.42
C GLU A 56 3.83 -24.63 -3.51
N GLN A 57 2.91 -25.51 -3.91
CA GLN A 57 2.96 -26.91 -3.49
C GLN A 57 3.98 -27.60 -4.40
N PRO A 58 5.14 -28.04 -3.90
CA PRO A 58 6.00 -28.91 -4.67
C PRO A 58 5.29 -30.25 -4.81
N ALA A 59 4.85 -30.56 -6.03
CA ALA A 59 4.48 -31.90 -6.46
C ALA A 59 5.73 -32.80 -6.48
N ARG A 60 6.35 -33.00 -5.32
CA ARG A 60 7.43 -33.95 -5.08
C ARG A 60 7.01 -34.78 -3.89
N ASN A 61 6.28 -35.86 -4.17
CA ASN A 61 6.19 -37.08 -3.37
C ASN A 61 5.32 -38.08 -4.14
N GLU A 62 5.76 -38.49 -5.34
CA GLU A 62 5.18 -39.64 -6.07
C GLU A 62 6.26 -40.41 -6.87
N GLU A 63 7.54 -40.27 -6.50
CA GLU A 63 8.65 -40.98 -7.17
C GLU A 63 9.26 -42.13 -6.34
N ASP A 64 8.71 -42.45 -5.16
CA ASP A 64 9.25 -43.50 -4.27
C ASP A 64 8.22 -44.58 -3.88
N ALA A 65 7.47 -45.11 -4.87
CA ALA A 65 6.55 -46.23 -4.63
C ALA A 65 6.54 -47.28 -5.75
N GLY A 66 7.66 -47.44 -6.48
CA GLY A 66 7.68 -48.33 -7.65
C GLY A 66 9.02 -48.97 -7.97
N LYS A 67 9.88 -49.25 -6.98
CA LYS A 67 11.08 -50.07 -7.23
C LYS A 67 11.62 -50.77 -5.99
N SER A 68 10.82 -51.61 -5.36
CA SER A 68 11.32 -52.72 -4.54
C SER A 68 10.17 -53.68 -4.22
N GLY A 69 10.20 -54.89 -4.79
CA GLY A 69 9.26 -55.98 -4.49
C GLY A 69 9.02 -56.87 -5.68
#